data_AF-A0A1B8AWW0-F1
#
_entry.id   AF-A0A1B8AWW0-F1
#
_cell.length_a   1.000
_cell.length_b   1.000
_cell.length_c   1.000
_cell.angle_alpha   90.00
_cell.angle_beta   90.00
_cell.angle_gamma   90.00
#
_symmetry.space_group_name_H-M   'P 1'
#
loop_
_entity.id
_entity.type
_entity.pdbx_description
1 polymer ?
#
loop_
_entity_poly.entity_id
_entity_poly.type
_entity_poly.pdbx_seq_one_letter_code
_entity_poly.pdbx_strand_id
1 'polypeptide(L)'
;MQYSMIMATLALGVYAAPAPMITGAPSLSRRQEGGGAGGSSVLDAPMTIAAGESFDGGNAIFDRGVSCTGQEEGGDSDAVFILEKGATLSNVRIGPNQIEGVHCNGGCTLNNVSWDAVCEDAFSIKKQDDGETTTINGGGAKGAEDKVIQHNGGGTVIIKNFEVSDFGKLYRSCGNCKSMPARHVEISGGSASNGKMLVGINPNMGDTAKISGMQVTDVPKECITFEGVTNGSEPKEVGTCDGNGSGSGSGETPATPTTPADDSETPAASEVADPVESSVDGDSDGDNESGDGQSGDDQNNDDSNDDSNDDSNDDSNDDSNDDSNDENKDEDKKENKDQDSDNNDGEQEFGNEN
;
A
#
# COMPACT_ATOMS: atom_id res chain seq x y z
N MET A 1 19.32 69.49 -32.98
CA MET A 1 19.48 69.54 -31.52
C MET A 1 18.82 68.29 -30.96
N GLN A 2 19.66 67.47 -30.30
CA GLN A 2 19.37 66.55 -29.20
C GLN A 2 18.19 65.55 -29.30
N TYR A 3 18.59 64.28 -29.43
CA TYR A 3 17.83 63.09 -29.09
C TYR A 3 17.57 63.03 -27.57
N SER A 4 16.34 62.70 -27.15
CA SER A 4 16.06 62.15 -25.82
C SER A 4 15.47 60.76 -25.99
N MET A 5 16.33 59.74 -25.82
CA MET A 5 15.89 58.38 -25.54
C MET A 5 15.50 58.30 -24.06
N ILE A 6 14.28 57.84 -23.78
CA ILE A 6 13.81 57.51 -22.44
C ILE A 6 14.18 56.03 -22.21
N MET A 7 15.25 55.80 -21.44
CA MET A 7 15.61 54.48 -20.93
C MET A 7 14.68 54.13 -19.78
N ALA A 8 13.74 53.21 -20.01
CA ALA A 8 12.96 52.58 -18.95
C ALA A 8 13.82 51.47 -18.32
N THR A 9 14.41 51.76 -17.16
CA THR A 9 15.08 50.76 -16.33
C THR A 9 14.04 49.89 -15.65
N LEU A 10 13.88 48.65 -16.12
CA LEU A 10 13.13 47.61 -15.44
C LEU A 10 13.98 47.11 -14.25
N ALA A 11 13.58 47.45 -13.03
CA ALA A 11 14.17 46.89 -11.82
C ALA A 11 13.59 45.49 -11.60
N LEU A 12 14.38 44.45 -11.90
CA LEU A 12 14.10 43.09 -11.46
C LEU A 12 14.39 43.00 -9.96
N GLY A 13 13.34 43.13 -9.15
CA GLY A 13 13.40 42.79 -7.73
C GLY A 13 13.55 41.28 -7.60
N VAL A 14 14.72 40.83 -7.15
CA VAL A 14 14.93 39.44 -6.76
C VAL A 14 14.16 39.23 -5.45
N TYR A 15 12.99 38.60 -5.53
CA TYR A 15 12.29 38.14 -4.34
C TYR A 15 13.01 36.88 -3.86
N ALA A 16 13.87 37.03 -2.86
CA ALA A 16 14.39 35.87 -2.14
C ALA A 16 13.23 35.27 -1.35
N ALA A 17 12.66 34.17 -1.84
CA ALA A 17 11.79 33.35 -1.01
C ALA A 17 12.60 32.87 0.20
N PRO A 18 12.05 32.92 1.43
CA PRO A 18 12.71 32.32 2.57
C PRO A 18 12.97 30.85 2.25
N ALA A 19 14.20 30.39 2.46
CA ALA A 19 14.49 28.97 2.37
C ALA A 19 13.53 28.22 3.32
N PRO A 20 13.00 27.05 2.92
CA PRO A 20 12.21 26.24 3.84
C PRO A 20 13.06 26.01 5.08
N MET A 21 12.53 26.39 6.24
CA MET A 21 13.15 26.06 7.50
C MET A 21 13.09 24.54 7.59
N ILE A 22 14.21 23.87 7.31
CA ILE A 22 14.40 22.48 7.69
C ILE A 22 14.38 22.49 9.22
N THR A 23 13.20 22.25 9.78
CA THR A 23 13.07 21.87 11.18
C THR A 23 13.89 20.60 11.31
N GLY A 24 15.04 20.71 11.99
CA GLY A 24 15.87 19.55 12.28
C GLY A 24 14.99 18.46 12.87
N ALA A 25 15.12 17.25 12.34
CA ALA A 25 14.45 16.08 12.88
C ALA A 25 14.60 16.09 14.41
N PRO A 26 13.55 15.78 15.19
CA PRO A 26 13.71 15.59 16.62
C PRO A 26 14.87 14.61 16.80
N SER A 27 15.88 15.00 17.58
CA SER A 27 17.00 14.10 17.83
C SER A 27 16.40 12.82 18.40
N LEU A 28 16.46 11.73 17.63
CA LEU A 28 16.14 10.39 18.10
C LEU A 28 17.20 10.01 19.12
N SER A 29 17.09 10.58 20.32
CA SER A 29 17.85 10.15 21.49
C SER A 29 17.14 8.93 22.07
N ARG A 30 17.09 7.89 21.26
CA ARG A 30 17.06 6.50 21.71
C ARG A 30 17.70 5.70 20.60
N ARG A 31 18.97 5.34 20.83
CA ARG A 31 19.55 4.11 20.28
C ARG A 31 18.50 3.02 20.40
N GLN A 32 17.82 2.69 19.31
CA GLN A 32 17.28 1.35 19.16
C GLN A 32 18.50 0.49 18.88
N GLU A 33 19.03 -0.11 19.94
CA GLU A 33 20.07 -1.12 19.80
C GLU A 33 19.53 -2.20 18.87
N GLY A 34 20.10 -2.27 17.68
CA GLY A 34 19.92 -3.42 16.81
C GLY A 34 20.39 -4.67 17.53
N GLY A 35 19.56 -5.71 17.44
CA GLY A 35 19.96 -7.08 17.78
C GLY A 35 19.25 -7.67 19.00
N GLY A 36 18.12 -8.34 18.74
CA GLY A 36 17.76 -9.55 19.48
C GLY A 36 17.07 -9.37 20.83
N ALA A 37 15.83 -8.88 20.83
CA ALA A 37 14.73 -9.33 21.68
C ALA A 37 13.50 -8.50 21.31
N GLY A 38 12.35 -9.12 21.05
CA GLY A 38 11.11 -8.45 20.68
C GLY A 38 10.64 -7.42 21.70
N GLY A 39 11.10 -6.18 21.55
CA GLY A 39 10.58 -5.02 22.24
C GLY A 39 9.18 -4.68 21.73
N SER A 40 8.46 -3.84 22.46
CA SER A 40 7.20 -3.25 22.01
C SER A 40 7.32 -1.72 22.04
N SER A 41 6.73 -1.05 21.06
CA SER A 41 6.64 0.40 20.94
C SER A 41 5.20 0.80 20.67
N VAL A 42 4.67 1.68 21.51
CA VAL A 42 3.38 2.34 21.30
C VAL A 42 3.67 3.68 20.64
N LEU A 43 3.06 3.94 19.48
CA LEU A 43 3.27 5.15 18.71
C LEU A 43 2.11 6.13 18.89
N ASP A 44 2.41 7.34 19.36
CA ASP A 44 1.41 8.39 19.55
C ASP A 44 0.85 8.90 18.19
N ALA A 45 1.61 8.75 17.11
CA ALA A 45 1.25 9.11 15.73
C ALA A 45 1.83 8.08 14.75
N PRO A 46 1.34 8.00 13.50
CA PRO A 46 1.89 7.11 12.48
C PRO A 46 3.39 7.34 12.30
N MET A 47 4.17 6.26 12.26
CA MET A 47 5.59 6.37 11.91
C MET A 47 5.73 6.43 10.39
N THR A 48 6.10 7.61 9.90
CA THR A 48 6.33 7.81 8.46
C THR A 48 7.75 7.44 8.07
N ILE A 49 7.90 6.56 7.08
CA ILE A 49 9.17 6.23 6.43
C ILE A 49 9.23 7.02 5.12
N ALA A 50 10.19 7.94 5.03
CA ALA A 50 10.31 8.86 3.90
C ALA A 50 10.63 8.12 2.59
N ALA A 51 10.42 8.82 1.47
CA ALA A 51 10.56 8.24 0.14
C ALA A 51 11.98 7.68 -0.09
N GLY A 52 12.06 6.42 -0.49
CA GLY A 52 13.32 5.69 -0.71
C GLY A 52 14.09 5.28 0.56
N GLU A 53 13.61 5.64 1.75
CA GLU A 53 14.26 5.28 3.01
C GLU A 53 13.86 3.89 3.49
N SER A 54 14.61 3.35 4.44
CA SER A 54 14.37 2.02 5.00
C SER A 54 14.30 2.05 6.52
N PHE A 55 13.37 1.29 7.09
CA PHE A 55 13.27 1.06 8.52
C PHE A 55 13.27 -0.44 8.83
N ASP A 56 14.13 -0.85 9.76
CA ASP A 56 14.20 -2.21 10.29
C ASP A 56 13.79 -2.20 11.77
N GLY A 57 12.65 -2.82 12.07
CA GLY A 57 12.09 -2.88 13.41
C GLY A 57 12.76 -3.92 14.32
N GLY A 58 13.66 -4.76 13.80
CA GLY A 58 14.36 -5.77 14.60
C GLY A 58 13.45 -6.83 15.23
N ASN A 59 12.31 -7.13 14.58
CA ASN A 59 11.19 -7.94 15.06
C ASN A 59 10.48 -7.39 16.31
N ALA A 60 10.58 -6.08 16.56
CA ALA A 60 9.79 -5.42 17.61
C ALA A 60 8.31 -5.33 17.21
N ILE A 61 7.46 -5.28 18.24
CA ILE A 61 6.03 -5.02 18.12
C ILE A 61 5.80 -3.50 18.08
N PHE A 62 4.97 -3.03 17.17
CA PHE A 62 4.52 -1.66 17.07
C PHE A 62 2.99 -1.61 17.08
N ASP A 63 2.42 -0.74 17.89
CA ASP A 63 0.98 -0.47 17.92
C ASP A 63 0.71 1.02 18.15
N ARG A 64 -0.57 1.41 18.17
CA ARG A 64 -1.02 2.79 18.43
C ARG A 64 -1.59 2.97 19.84
N GLY A 65 -1.64 1.91 20.65
CA GLY A 65 -2.19 1.92 22.00
C GLY A 65 -3.71 2.16 22.08
N VAL A 66 -4.41 2.07 20.95
CA VAL A 66 -5.87 2.27 20.84
C VAL A 66 -6.58 0.94 20.60
N SER A 67 -7.82 0.84 21.05
CA SER A 67 -8.66 -0.32 20.74
C SER A 67 -9.09 -0.29 19.28
N CYS A 68 -9.08 -1.45 18.63
CA CYS A 68 -9.67 -1.63 17.32
C CYS A 68 -11.13 -1.17 17.29
N THR A 69 -11.50 -0.40 16.26
CA THR A 69 -12.85 0.13 16.01
C THR A 69 -13.68 -0.75 15.08
N GLY A 70 -13.12 -1.84 14.58
CA GLY A 70 -13.79 -2.79 13.70
C GLY A 70 -13.63 -2.41 12.23
N GLN A 71 -14.73 -2.38 11.49
CA GLN A 71 -14.79 -2.09 10.06
C GLN A 71 -15.20 -0.63 9.77
N GLU A 72 -15.07 0.24 10.76
CA GLU A 72 -15.24 1.68 10.55
C GLU A 72 -13.95 2.22 9.93
N GLU A 73 -14.07 2.80 8.73
CA GLU A 73 -12.93 3.22 7.92
C GLU A 73 -12.08 4.27 8.61
N GLY A 74 -10.79 3.96 8.79
CA GLY A 74 -9.78 4.84 9.36
C GLY A 74 -9.10 5.77 8.34
N GLY A 75 -8.35 6.74 8.87
CA GLY A 75 -7.52 7.64 8.07
C GLY A 75 -6.03 7.33 8.16
N ASP A 76 -5.22 8.03 7.38
CA ASP A 76 -3.74 7.96 7.50
C ASP A 76 -3.24 8.28 8.91
N SER A 77 -3.97 9.12 9.67
CA SER A 77 -3.67 9.44 11.08
C SER A 77 -3.80 8.25 12.03
N ASP A 78 -4.51 7.19 11.63
CA ASP A 78 -4.79 6.00 12.42
C ASP A 78 -3.84 4.85 12.11
N ALA A 79 -3.08 4.95 11.01
CA ALA A 79 -2.10 3.95 10.60
C ALA A 79 -0.98 3.76 11.63
N VAL A 80 -0.41 2.57 11.73
CA VAL A 80 0.83 2.32 12.50
C VAL A 80 2.04 2.90 11.75
N PHE A 81 2.14 2.60 10.45
CA PHE A 81 3.20 3.09 9.57
C PHE A 81 2.63 3.69 8.28
N ILE A 82 3.28 4.74 7.81
CA ILE A 82 3.09 5.31 6.47
C ILE A 82 4.40 5.16 5.71
N LEU A 83 4.38 4.48 4.58
CA LEU A 83 5.53 4.29 3.71
C LEU A 83 5.35 5.18 2.49
N GLU A 84 6.22 6.16 2.34
CA GLU A 84 6.27 6.97 1.13
C GLU A 84 6.89 6.17 -0.04
N LYS A 85 6.71 6.67 -1.25
CA LYS A 85 7.21 6.03 -2.48
C LYS A 85 8.65 5.52 -2.35
N GLY A 86 8.84 4.24 -2.64
CA GLY A 86 10.13 3.54 -2.59
C GLY A 86 10.61 3.16 -1.18
N ALA A 87 9.85 3.47 -0.13
CA ALA A 87 10.23 3.13 1.23
C ALA A 87 10.18 1.61 1.47
N THR A 88 11.02 1.16 2.42
CA THR A 88 11.08 -0.25 2.84
C THR A 88 10.87 -0.39 4.35
N LEU A 89 9.96 -1.28 4.74
CA LEU A 89 9.74 -1.68 6.13
C LEU A 89 10.16 -3.14 6.31
N SER A 90 11.02 -3.41 7.30
CA SER A 90 11.58 -4.74 7.54
C SER A 90 11.45 -5.18 9.00
N ASN A 91 11.18 -6.48 9.22
CA ASN A 91 11.21 -7.10 10.55
C ASN A 91 10.34 -6.35 11.57
N VAL A 92 9.08 -6.14 11.24
CA VAL A 92 8.12 -5.42 12.08
C VAL A 92 6.95 -6.34 12.41
N ARG A 93 6.54 -6.35 13.67
CA ARG A 93 5.30 -6.98 14.09
C ARG A 93 4.29 -5.90 14.46
N ILE A 94 3.11 -5.94 13.88
CA ILE A 94 2.02 -5.01 14.19
C ILE A 94 1.14 -5.65 15.27
N GLY A 95 1.01 -4.96 16.41
CA GLY A 95 0.21 -5.40 17.54
C GLY A 95 -1.29 -5.21 17.31
N PRO A 96 -2.15 -5.76 18.19
CA PRO A 96 -3.60 -5.70 18.04
C PRO A 96 -4.21 -4.34 18.40
N ASN A 97 -3.46 -3.44 19.05
CA ASN A 97 -3.95 -2.15 19.53
C ASN A 97 -3.77 -1.06 18.46
N GLN A 98 -4.46 -1.23 17.34
CA GLN A 98 -4.39 -0.37 16.16
C GLN A 98 -5.76 -0.32 15.48
N ILE A 99 -5.98 0.71 14.67
CA ILE A 99 -7.18 0.90 13.85
C ILE A 99 -6.83 0.58 12.39
N GLU A 100 -5.82 1.28 11.86
CA GLU A 100 -5.25 1.06 10.54
C GLU A 100 -3.83 0.48 10.64
N GLY A 101 -3.51 -0.48 9.77
CA GLY A 101 -2.24 -1.20 9.79
C GLY A 101 -1.07 -0.40 9.20
N VAL A 102 -0.74 -0.70 7.95
CA VAL A 102 0.37 -0.05 7.22
C VAL A 102 -0.13 0.52 5.91
N HIS A 103 0.19 1.79 5.62
CA HIS A 103 -0.17 2.44 4.37
C HIS A 103 1.04 2.62 3.46
N CYS A 104 0.85 2.49 2.14
CA CYS A 104 1.83 2.90 1.14
C CYS A 104 1.30 4.00 0.21
N ASN A 105 2.12 5.03 0.06
CA ASN A 105 1.92 6.20 -0.79
C ASN A 105 2.86 6.17 -2.01
N GLY A 106 2.73 5.13 -2.82
CA GLY A 106 3.59 4.77 -3.95
C GLY A 106 4.06 3.32 -3.84
N GLY A 107 4.72 2.81 -4.88
CA GLY A 107 5.35 1.49 -4.80
C GLY A 107 6.31 1.37 -3.61
N CYS A 108 6.11 0.40 -2.73
CA CYS A 108 6.89 0.22 -1.49
C CYS A 108 7.30 -1.23 -1.26
N THR A 109 8.13 -1.51 -0.25
CA THR A 109 8.56 -2.88 0.09
C THR A 109 8.32 -3.23 1.55
N LEU A 110 7.70 -4.38 1.79
CA LEU A 110 7.57 -5.01 3.10
C LEU A 110 8.41 -6.29 3.14
N ASN A 111 9.31 -6.41 4.12
CA ASN A 111 10.11 -7.62 4.33
C ASN A 111 9.86 -8.17 5.73
N ASN A 112 9.31 -9.38 5.84
CA ASN A 112 9.07 -10.01 7.14
C ASN A 112 8.27 -9.08 8.08
N VAL A 113 7.12 -8.58 7.59
CA VAL A 113 6.19 -7.77 8.36
C VAL A 113 4.96 -8.61 8.70
N SER A 114 4.56 -8.66 9.97
CA SER A 114 3.45 -9.51 10.39
C SER A 114 2.44 -8.82 11.30
N TRP A 115 1.16 -9.13 11.17
CA TRP A 115 0.08 -8.60 12.01
C TRP A 115 -0.41 -9.65 12.99
N ASP A 116 -0.31 -9.33 14.28
CA ASP A 116 -0.79 -10.18 15.36
C ASP A 116 -2.33 -10.19 15.45
N ALA A 117 -3.00 -9.13 15.02
CA ALA A 117 -4.43 -9.11 14.73
C ALA A 117 -4.72 -7.93 13.80
N VAL A 118 -5.40 -8.21 12.69
CA VAL A 118 -5.90 -7.16 11.79
C VAL A 118 -7.15 -6.56 12.41
N CYS A 119 -7.31 -5.24 12.29
CA CYS A 119 -8.49 -4.52 12.77
C CYS A 119 -9.43 -4.28 11.59
N GLU A 120 -9.13 -3.26 10.81
CA GLU A 120 -9.79 -2.99 9.54
C GLU A 120 -9.07 -3.73 8.41
N ASP A 121 -7.99 -3.13 7.89
CA ASP A 121 -7.09 -3.70 6.90
C ASP A 121 -5.67 -3.86 7.48
N ALA A 122 -4.94 -4.90 7.04
CA ALA A 122 -3.54 -5.07 7.47
C ALA A 122 -2.64 -4.09 6.72
N PHE A 123 -2.84 -4.00 5.40
CA PHE A 123 -1.98 -3.26 4.50
C PHE A 123 -2.77 -2.63 3.36
N SER A 124 -2.61 -1.32 3.20
CA SER A 124 -3.33 -0.52 2.20
C SER A 124 -2.38 0.19 1.26
N ILE A 125 -2.44 -0.13 -0.02
CA ILE A 125 -1.76 0.61 -1.09
C ILE A 125 -2.67 1.79 -1.46
N LYS A 126 -2.55 2.88 -0.71
CA LYS A 126 -3.41 4.07 -0.85
C LYS A 126 -3.15 4.77 -2.19
N LYS A 127 -1.88 4.89 -2.58
CA LYS A 127 -1.45 5.46 -3.86
C LYS A 127 -0.39 4.56 -4.49
N GLN A 128 -0.41 4.42 -5.81
CA GLN A 128 0.60 3.75 -6.62
C GLN A 128 0.31 4.09 -8.09
N ASP A 129 1.33 4.47 -8.85
CA ASP A 129 1.15 4.80 -10.27
C ASP A 129 1.13 3.53 -11.13
N ASP A 130 0.56 3.62 -12.33
CA ASP A 130 0.65 2.52 -13.31
C ASP A 130 2.13 2.24 -13.66
N GLY A 131 2.46 0.95 -13.78
CA GLY A 131 3.84 0.48 -13.95
C GLY A 131 4.70 0.43 -12.68
N GLU A 132 4.22 0.97 -11.54
CA GLU A 132 4.91 0.80 -10.25
C GLU A 132 4.62 -0.57 -9.62
N THR A 133 5.42 -0.91 -8.62
CA THR A 133 5.31 -2.20 -7.93
C THR A 133 5.51 -2.04 -6.43
N THR A 134 4.56 -2.59 -5.68
CA THR A 134 4.71 -2.87 -4.26
C THR A 134 5.10 -4.35 -4.07
N THR A 135 6.06 -4.63 -3.19
CA THR A 135 6.53 -6.00 -2.94
C THR A 135 6.38 -6.37 -1.47
N ILE A 136 5.76 -7.52 -1.20
CA ILE A 136 5.63 -8.12 0.13
C ILE A 136 6.43 -9.43 0.13
N ASN A 137 7.47 -9.51 0.96
CA ASN A 137 8.37 -10.64 1.05
C ASN A 137 8.29 -11.29 2.45
N GLY A 138 7.62 -12.43 2.54
CA GLY A 138 7.39 -13.13 3.80
C GLY A 138 6.45 -12.37 4.73
N GLY A 139 6.50 -12.72 6.02
CA GLY A 139 5.58 -12.16 7.00
C GLY A 139 4.21 -12.85 6.96
N GLY A 140 3.20 -12.21 7.55
CA GLY A 140 1.89 -12.81 7.63
C GLY A 140 0.85 -12.01 8.40
N ALA A 141 -0.41 -12.39 8.29
CA ALA A 141 -1.49 -11.70 8.99
C ALA A 141 -2.53 -12.70 9.49
N LYS A 142 -3.23 -12.34 10.57
CA LYS A 142 -4.34 -13.13 11.07
C LYS A 142 -5.49 -12.29 11.58
N GLY A 143 -6.69 -12.86 11.51
CA GLY A 143 -7.90 -12.28 12.11
C GLY A 143 -8.46 -11.07 11.35
N ALA A 144 -8.27 -10.98 10.03
CA ALA A 144 -8.86 -9.91 9.24
C ALA A 144 -10.33 -10.20 8.95
N GLU A 145 -11.26 -9.41 9.48
CA GLU A 145 -12.70 -9.66 9.28
C GLU A 145 -13.11 -9.52 7.81
N ASP A 146 -12.56 -8.51 7.12
CA ASP A 146 -12.77 -8.28 5.70
C ASP A 146 -11.50 -8.43 4.86
N LYS A 147 -10.56 -7.47 4.82
CA LYS A 147 -9.44 -7.50 3.87
C LYS A 147 -8.10 -7.50 4.59
N VAL A 148 -7.13 -8.23 4.05
CA VAL A 148 -5.74 -8.16 4.51
C VAL A 148 -4.99 -7.12 3.70
N ILE A 149 -5.07 -7.19 2.38
CA ILE A 149 -4.42 -6.26 1.45
C ILE A 149 -5.47 -5.55 0.62
N GLN A 150 -5.59 -4.24 0.83
CA GLN A 150 -6.42 -3.34 0.05
C GLN A 150 -5.57 -2.60 -0.98
N HIS A 151 -5.95 -2.66 -2.26
CA HIS A 151 -5.22 -2.02 -3.35
C HIS A 151 -6.08 -0.92 -3.99
N ASN A 152 -5.82 0.33 -3.61
CA ASN A 152 -6.52 1.53 -4.09
C ASN A 152 -5.78 2.21 -5.24
N GLY A 153 -4.45 2.26 -5.18
CA GLY A 153 -3.58 2.73 -6.28
C GLY A 153 -3.63 1.84 -7.53
N GLY A 154 -2.98 2.26 -8.62
CA GLY A 154 -2.78 1.43 -9.82
C GLY A 154 -1.54 0.53 -9.70
N GLY A 155 -1.14 -0.11 -10.81
CA GLY A 155 0.12 -0.85 -10.89
C GLY A 155 0.05 -2.25 -10.29
N THR A 156 1.19 -2.76 -9.80
CA THR A 156 1.34 -4.17 -9.40
C THR A 156 1.61 -4.32 -7.90
N VAL A 157 1.04 -5.35 -7.28
CA VAL A 157 1.51 -5.89 -6.00
C VAL A 157 2.03 -7.30 -6.18
N ILE A 158 3.23 -7.57 -5.66
CA ILE A 158 3.85 -8.89 -5.67
C ILE A 158 3.93 -9.40 -4.23
N ILE A 159 3.31 -10.55 -3.96
CA ILE A 159 3.19 -11.16 -2.64
C ILE A 159 3.94 -12.49 -2.65
N LYS A 160 5.01 -12.59 -1.87
CA LYS A 160 5.89 -13.76 -1.85
C LYS A 160 5.92 -14.39 -0.48
N ASN A 161 5.68 -15.69 -0.37
CA ASN A 161 5.84 -16.48 0.85
C ASN A 161 5.10 -15.90 2.07
N PHE A 162 3.92 -15.30 1.86
CA PHE A 162 3.10 -14.70 2.92
C PHE A 162 2.23 -15.77 3.59
N GLU A 163 2.12 -15.73 4.91
CA GLU A 163 1.29 -16.66 5.70
C GLU A 163 0.05 -15.94 6.23
N VAL A 164 -1.14 -16.42 5.89
CA VAL A 164 -2.41 -15.80 6.32
C VAL A 164 -3.36 -16.83 6.91
N SER A 165 -4.00 -16.49 8.04
CA SER A 165 -4.99 -17.34 8.68
C SER A 165 -6.19 -16.55 9.21
N ASP A 166 -7.39 -17.12 9.14
CA ASP A 166 -8.62 -16.52 9.68
C ASP A 166 -8.87 -15.14 9.07
N PHE A 167 -9.31 -15.12 7.81
CA PHE A 167 -9.40 -13.88 7.02
C PHE A 167 -10.64 -13.81 6.12
N GLY A 168 -11.13 -12.61 5.82
CA GLY A 168 -12.14 -12.42 4.78
C GLY A 168 -11.52 -12.61 3.39
N LYS A 169 -10.66 -11.69 2.96
CA LYS A 169 -10.05 -11.59 1.64
C LYS A 169 -8.56 -11.32 1.79
N LEU A 170 -7.67 -12.14 1.21
CA LEU A 170 -6.23 -11.83 1.27
C LEU A 170 -5.91 -10.59 0.46
N TYR A 171 -6.41 -10.50 -0.78
CA TYR A 171 -6.21 -9.34 -1.65
C TYR A 171 -7.52 -8.91 -2.29
N ARG A 172 -7.77 -7.59 -2.28
CA ARG A 172 -8.87 -6.97 -3.01
C ARG A 172 -8.37 -5.75 -3.79
N SER A 173 -8.55 -5.77 -5.10
CA SER A 173 -8.55 -4.54 -5.91
C SER A 173 -9.76 -3.70 -5.53
N CYS A 174 -9.61 -2.43 -5.18
CA CYS A 174 -10.76 -1.59 -4.82
C CYS A 174 -11.80 -1.59 -5.95
N GLY A 175 -13.06 -1.87 -5.63
CA GLY A 175 -14.09 -2.11 -6.64
C GLY A 175 -14.96 -0.90 -6.99
N ASN A 176 -15.05 0.07 -6.09
CA ASN A 176 -15.93 1.24 -6.15
C ASN A 176 -15.18 2.56 -5.87
N CYS A 177 -13.84 2.55 -5.88
CA CYS A 177 -13.01 3.74 -5.70
C CYS A 177 -13.32 4.80 -6.76
N LYS A 178 -13.18 6.08 -6.39
CA LYS A 178 -13.39 7.22 -7.32
C LYS A 178 -12.49 7.12 -8.55
N SER A 179 -11.24 6.67 -8.34
CA SER A 179 -10.31 6.28 -9.39
C SER A 179 -10.20 4.76 -9.48
N MET A 180 -10.33 4.23 -10.69
CA MET A 180 -10.29 2.79 -10.99
C MET A 180 -9.19 2.47 -12.02
N PRO A 181 -7.90 2.74 -11.70
CA PRO A 181 -6.79 2.31 -12.54
C PRO A 181 -6.71 0.78 -12.57
N ALA A 182 -6.01 0.23 -13.56
CA ALA A 182 -5.71 -1.19 -13.61
C ALA A 182 -4.80 -1.60 -12.44
N ARG A 183 -5.13 -2.74 -11.82
CA ARG A 183 -4.41 -3.30 -10.67
C ARG A 183 -4.04 -4.75 -10.91
N HIS A 184 -2.78 -5.07 -10.68
CA HIS A 184 -2.24 -6.41 -10.90
C HIS A 184 -1.78 -7.02 -9.58
N VAL A 185 -2.08 -8.30 -9.37
CA VAL A 185 -1.60 -9.07 -8.21
C VAL A 185 -0.85 -10.31 -8.68
N GLU A 186 0.34 -10.51 -8.13
CA GLU A 186 1.14 -11.72 -8.34
C GLU A 186 1.48 -12.36 -6.99
N ILE A 187 0.99 -13.57 -6.75
CA ILE A 187 1.22 -14.34 -5.52
C ILE A 187 2.12 -15.54 -5.83
N SER A 188 3.20 -15.70 -5.07
CA SER A 188 4.11 -16.85 -5.17
C SER A 188 4.49 -17.41 -3.79
N GLY A 189 4.13 -18.66 -3.52
CA GLY A 189 4.45 -19.33 -2.26
C GLY A 189 3.61 -18.85 -1.06
N GLY A 190 3.87 -19.42 0.11
CA GLY A 190 3.16 -19.09 1.36
C GLY A 190 2.03 -20.05 1.70
N SER A 191 1.19 -19.64 2.66
CA SER A 191 0.04 -20.42 3.12
C SER A 191 -1.16 -19.52 3.38
N ALA A 192 -2.35 -20.05 3.12
CA ALA A 192 -3.62 -19.38 3.38
C ALA A 192 -4.60 -20.39 3.99
N SER A 193 -5.07 -20.13 5.20
CA SER A 193 -6.00 -21.00 5.91
C SER A 193 -7.23 -20.27 6.46
N ASN A 194 -8.40 -20.92 6.46
CA ASN A 194 -9.64 -20.38 7.05
C ASN A 194 -10.03 -19.01 6.48
N GLY A 195 -10.05 -18.90 5.14
CA GLY A 195 -10.34 -17.66 4.42
C GLY A 195 -11.71 -17.70 3.76
N LYS A 196 -12.37 -16.55 3.54
CA LYS A 196 -13.57 -16.51 2.65
C LYS A 196 -13.17 -16.46 1.17
N MET A 197 -12.11 -15.73 0.84
CA MET A 197 -11.62 -15.53 -0.53
C MET A 197 -10.11 -15.23 -0.54
N LEU A 198 -9.35 -15.74 -1.51
CA LEU A 198 -7.93 -15.38 -1.64
C LEU A 198 -7.75 -14.08 -2.44
N VAL A 199 -8.26 -14.00 -3.67
CA VAL A 199 -8.07 -12.84 -4.56
C VAL A 199 -9.40 -12.36 -5.15
N GLY A 200 -9.64 -11.04 -5.10
CA GLY A 200 -10.72 -10.35 -5.82
C GLY A 200 -10.19 -9.27 -6.77
N ILE A 201 -10.44 -9.42 -8.07
CA ILE A 201 -10.02 -8.46 -9.12
C ILE A 201 -11.21 -7.91 -9.91
N ASN A 202 -11.01 -6.78 -10.60
CA ASN A 202 -12.00 -6.14 -11.49
C ASN A 202 -11.51 -6.18 -12.96
N PRO A 203 -11.71 -7.27 -13.72
CA PRO A 203 -11.14 -7.40 -15.07
C PRO A 203 -11.64 -6.35 -16.07
N ASN A 204 -12.84 -5.80 -15.87
CA ASN A 204 -13.37 -4.71 -16.68
C ASN A 204 -12.58 -3.40 -16.53
N MET A 205 -11.75 -3.29 -15.51
CA MET A 205 -10.80 -2.19 -15.29
C MET A 205 -9.37 -2.52 -15.71
N GLY A 206 -9.14 -3.71 -16.28
CA GLY A 206 -7.81 -4.17 -16.72
C GLY A 206 -7.04 -4.99 -15.69
N ASP A 207 -7.65 -5.32 -14.55
CA ASP A 207 -6.97 -6.06 -13.48
C ASP A 207 -6.55 -7.47 -13.92
N THR A 208 -5.43 -7.95 -13.36
CA THR A 208 -4.98 -9.34 -13.56
C THR A 208 -4.52 -9.96 -12.26
N ALA A 209 -4.69 -11.28 -12.14
CA ALA A 209 -4.19 -12.07 -11.01
C ALA A 209 -3.33 -13.23 -11.50
N LYS A 210 -2.21 -13.46 -10.82
CA LYS A 210 -1.39 -14.67 -10.96
C LYS A 210 -1.16 -15.27 -9.57
N ILE A 211 -1.44 -16.55 -9.41
CA ILE A 211 -1.27 -17.26 -8.14
C ILE A 211 -0.46 -18.53 -8.41
N SER A 212 0.61 -18.75 -7.65
CA SER A 212 1.49 -19.91 -7.83
C SER A 212 2.06 -20.39 -6.51
N GLY A 213 2.08 -21.70 -6.28
CA GLY A 213 2.78 -22.31 -5.13
C GLY A 213 2.25 -21.96 -3.73
N MET A 214 1.11 -21.28 -3.61
CA MET A 214 0.47 -21.00 -2.32
C MET A 214 -0.26 -22.25 -1.82
N GLN A 215 -0.05 -22.59 -0.54
CA GLN A 215 -0.75 -23.70 0.11
C GLN A 215 -2.09 -23.19 0.65
N VAL A 216 -3.19 -23.61 0.04
CA VAL A 216 -4.54 -23.14 0.40
C VAL A 216 -5.29 -24.23 1.15
N THR A 217 -5.86 -23.90 2.31
CA THR A 217 -6.66 -24.81 3.15
C THR A 217 -7.91 -24.07 3.61
N ASP A 218 -9.10 -24.65 3.44
CA ASP A 218 -10.36 -24.04 3.89
C ASP A 218 -10.57 -22.59 3.39
N VAL A 219 -10.25 -22.35 2.11
CA VAL A 219 -10.58 -21.11 1.38
C VAL A 219 -11.41 -21.48 0.15
N PRO A 220 -12.75 -21.30 0.17
CA PRO A 220 -13.63 -21.82 -0.88
C PRO A 220 -13.56 -21.04 -2.20
N LYS A 221 -13.02 -19.81 -2.17
CA LYS A 221 -12.93 -18.93 -3.35
C LYS A 221 -11.48 -18.48 -3.54
N GLU A 222 -10.72 -19.14 -4.41
CA GLU A 222 -9.33 -18.75 -4.65
C GLU A 222 -9.21 -17.46 -5.47
N CYS A 223 -9.91 -17.33 -6.60
CA CYS A 223 -9.82 -16.12 -7.39
C CYS A 223 -11.17 -15.78 -8.02
N ILE A 224 -11.68 -14.61 -7.66
CA ILE A 224 -13.00 -14.11 -8.04
C ILE A 224 -12.86 -12.79 -8.79
N THR A 225 -13.72 -12.64 -9.79
CA THR A 225 -13.82 -11.46 -10.62
C THR A 225 -15.07 -10.67 -10.25
N PHE A 226 -14.93 -9.36 -10.24
CA PHE A 226 -16.00 -8.40 -9.96
C PHE A 226 -16.14 -7.41 -11.12
N GLU A 227 -17.32 -6.85 -11.28
CA GLU A 227 -17.55 -5.67 -12.12
C GLU A 227 -17.22 -4.43 -11.29
N GLY A 228 -16.03 -3.86 -11.51
CA GLY A 228 -15.64 -2.60 -10.91
C GLY A 228 -16.48 -1.43 -11.43
N VAL A 229 -16.74 -0.43 -10.60
CA VAL A 229 -17.61 0.71 -10.89
C VAL A 229 -17.02 2.01 -10.38
N THR A 230 -17.46 3.15 -10.92
CA THR A 230 -16.97 4.50 -10.53
C THR A 230 -18.07 5.39 -9.94
N ASN A 231 -19.28 4.88 -9.84
CA ASN A 231 -20.45 5.58 -9.30
C ASN A 231 -20.63 5.36 -7.78
N GLY A 232 -19.68 4.69 -7.12
CA GLY A 232 -19.73 4.36 -5.70
C GLY A 232 -20.67 3.21 -5.33
N SER A 233 -21.35 2.55 -6.28
CA SER A 233 -22.19 1.40 -5.94
C SER A 233 -21.36 0.15 -5.61
N GLU A 234 -21.97 -0.79 -4.90
CA GLU A 234 -21.31 -2.06 -4.60
C GLU A 234 -20.93 -2.85 -5.87
N PRO A 235 -19.66 -3.29 -5.99
CA PRO A 235 -19.19 -4.11 -7.11
C PRO A 235 -19.86 -5.49 -7.09
N LYS A 236 -20.32 -5.95 -8.25
CA LYS A 236 -20.98 -7.27 -8.36
C LYS A 236 -19.96 -8.36 -8.65
N GLU A 237 -20.08 -9.50 -7.98
CA GLU A 237 -19.35 -10.72 -8.35
C GLU A 237 -19.84 -11.21 -9.73
N VAL A 238 -18.91 -11.40 -10.68
CA VAL A 238 -19.23 -11.77 -12.08
C VAL A 238 -18.65 -13.12 -12.53
N GLY A 239 -17.80 -13.75 -11.72
CA GLY A 239 -17.28 -15.10 -12.02
C GLY A 239 -15.97 -15.41 -11.31
N THR A 240 -15.33 -16.51 -11.71
CA THR A 240 -13.98 -16.88 -11.24
C THR A 240 -12.91 -16.40 -12.22
N CYS A 241 -11.66 -16.31 -11.78
CA CYS A 241 -10.54 -15.89 -12.63
C CYS A 241 -10.15 -16.93 -13.71
N ASP A 242 -10.84 -18.06 -13.80
CA ASP A 242 -10.56 -19.20 -14.70
C ASP A 242 -10.80 -18.88 -16.20
N GLY A 243 -10.84 -17.60 -16.56
CA GLY A 243 -10.92 -17.10 -17.93
C GLY A 243 -9.63 -16.43 -18.45
N ASN A 244 -8.60 -16.21 -17.62
CA ASN A 244 -7.41 -15.48 -18.08
C ASN A 244 -6.10 -15.82 -17.32
N GLY A 245 -5.82 -17.10 -17.08
CA GLY A 245 -4.62 -17.48 -16.31
C GLY A 245 -4.16 -18.94 -16.36
N SER A 246 -4.74 -19.80 -17.20
CA SER A 246 -4.16 -21.12 -17.48
C SER A 246 -3.69 -21.16 -18.93
N GLY A 247 -2.38 -21.00 -19.12
CA GLY A 247 -1.73 -21.15 -20.41
C GLY A 247 -1.87 -22.58 -20.92
N SER A 248 -2.85 -22.80 -21.80
CA SER A 248 -2.77 -23.80 -22.87
C SER A 248 -3.11 -23.07 -24.17
N GLY A 249 -2.08 -22.85 -24.99
CA GLY A 249 -2.06 -21.81 -26.01
C GLY A 249 -3.03 -22.00 -27.18
N SER A 250 -3.46 -20.88 -27.73
CA SER A 250 -3.59 -20.64 -29.17
C SER A 250 -3.56 -19.13 -29.38
N GLY A 251 -2.70 -18.70 -30.29
CA GLY A 251 -2.18 -17.35 -30.34
C GLY A 251 -3.19 -16.28 -30.76
N GLU A 252 -3.04 -15.12 -30.14
CA GLU A 252 -2.99 -13.86 -30.86
C GLU A 252 -1.99 -12.97 -30.11
N THR A 253 -0.90 -12.64 -30.78
CA THR A 253 0.12 -11.69 -30.30
C THR A 253 -0.52 -10.33 -30.05
N PRO A 254 -0.23 -9.64 -28.93
CA PRO A 254 -0.61 -8.24 -28.79
C PRO A 254 0.05 -7.43 -29.91
N ALA A 255 -0.78 -6.72 -30.66
CA ALA A 255 -0.35 -5.86 -31.75
C ALA A 255 0.71 -4.87 -31.25
N THR A 256 1.92 -4.99 -31.80
CA THR A 256 2.97 -3.99 -31.71
C THR A 256 2.43 -2.66 -32.28
N PRO A 257 2.63 -1.51 -31.62
CA PRO A 257 2.23 -0.23 -32.19
C PRO A 257 3.08 0.04 -33.43
N THR A 258 2.42 0.06 -34.58
CA THR A 258 3.01 0.43 -35.88
C THR A 258 3.31 1.92 -35.89
N THR A 259 4.58 2.30 -35.70
CA THR A 259 5.10 3.60 -36.13
C THR A 259 5.28 3.60 -37.65
N PRO A 260 4.89 4.65 -38.39
CA PRO A 260 5.11 4.74 -39.82
C PRO A 260 6.61 4.86 -40.14
N ALA A 261 7.05 4.10 -41.14
CA ALA A 261 8.37 4.21 -41.74
C ALA A 261 8.53 5.56 -42.45
N ASP A 262 9.65 6.24 -42.19
CA ASP A 262 10.20 7.25 -43.08
C ASP A 262 11.60 6.78 -43.51
N ASP A 263 11.80 6.73 -44.82
CA ASP A 263 13.00 6.31 -45.53
C ASP A 263 14.01 7.46 -45.52
N SER A 264 15.28 7.23 -45.12
CA SER A 264 16.46 7.75 -45.85
C SER A 264 17.79 7.32 -45.23
N GLU A 265 18.48 6.44 -45.98
CA GLU A 265 19.91 6.37 -46.31
C GLU A 265 21.03 6.48 -45.23
N THR A 266 21.77 5.37 -45.11
CA THR A 266 23.19 5.26 -44.75
C THR A 266 24.10 5.87 -45.83
N PRO A 267 25.32 6.34 -45.51
CA PRO A 267 26.50 5.49 -45.73
C PRO A 267 27.56 5.64 -44.61
N ALA A 268 28.08 4.53 -44.07
CA ALA A 268 29.31 3.82 -44.46
C ALA A 268 30.55 4.25 -43.65
N ALA A 269 31.30 3.22 -43.26
CA ALA A 269 32.33 3.16 -42.23
C ALA A 269 33.70 3.75 -42.63
N SER A 270 34.54 4.03 -41.62
CA SER A 270 36.01 3.86 -41.73
C SER A 270 36.69 3.72 -40.35
N GLU A 271 37.09 2.49 -40.05
CA GLU A 271 38.37 1.97 -39.52
C GLU A 271 39.27 2.71 -38.48
N VAL A 272 39.51 1.98 -37.37
CA VAL A 272 40.80 1.57 -36.73
C VAL A 272 41.70 2.63 -36.02
N ALA A 273 41.88 2.46 -34.69
CA ALA A 273 43.15 2.08 -34.04
C ALA A 273 43.12 2.22 -32.49
N ASP A 274 43.40 1.12 -31.78
CA ASP A 274 43.98 1.05 -30.41
C ASP A 274 45.49 0.70 -30.54
N PRO A 275 46.33 0.64 -29.47
CA PRO A 275 46.35 1.37 -28.19
C PRO A 275 47.76 1.94 -27.88
N VAL A 276 47.92 2.73 -26.81
CA VAL A 276 49.25 2.89 -26.17
C VAL A 276 49.11 2.98 -24.64
N GLU A 277 49.73 2.01 -23.97
CA GLU A 277 50.07 2.06 -22.54
C GLU A 277 51.14 3.14 -22.26
N SER A 278 51.08 3.74 -21.08
CA SER A 278 52.30 4.05 -20.32
C SER A 278 51.99 4.17 -18.82
N SER A 279 52.61 3.27 -18.06
CA SER A 279 52.87 3.31 -16.63
C SER A 279 53.70 4.52 -16.21
N VAL A 280 53.46 5.07 -15.00
CA VAL A 280 54.51 5.44 -14.03
C VAL A 280 53.92 5.51 -12.61
N ASP A 281 54.56 4.80 -11.68
CA ASP A 281 54.46 4.92 -10.22
C ASP A 281 55.03 6.25 -9.69
N GLY A 282 54.60 6.72 -8.51
CA GLY A 282 55.20 7.89 -7.88
C GLY A 282 54.57 8.33 -6.56
N ASP A 283 54.91 7.58 -5.51
CA ASP A 283 54.89 7.89 -4.07
C ASP A 283 55.18 9.36 -3.69
N SER A 284 54.51 9.92 -2.67
CA SER A 284 55.13 10.69 -1.57
C SER A 284 54.10 11.24 -0.56
N ASP A 285 54.43 10.98 0.70
CA ASP A 285 53.89 11.48 1.98
C ASP A 285 53.65 12.99 2.07
N GLY A 286 52.77 13.37 3.02
CA GLY A 286 52.66 14.75 3.49
C GLY A 286 51.60 14.92 4.59
N ASP A 287 52.03 14.73 5.84
CA ASP A 287 51.33 15.10 7.07
C ASP A 287 50.79 16.54 7.04
N ASN A 288 49.62 16.80 7.63
CA ASN A 288 49.46 18.03 8.41
C ASN A 288 48.46 17.88 9.57
N GLU A 289 48.99 18.24 10.73
CA GLU A 289 48.41 18.24 12.06
C GLU A 289 47.36 19.35 12.29
N SER A 290 46.43 19.01 13.20
CA SER A 290 46.01 19.75 14.40
C SER A 290 45.62 21.23 14.33
N GLY A 291 44.42 21.51 14.86
CA GLY A 291 43.99 22.84 15.27
C GLY A 291 42.83 22.78 16.26
N ASP A 292 43.15 22.60 17.54
CA ASP A 292 42.27 22.83 18.68
C ASP A 292 41.89 24.32 18.80
N GLY A 293 40.66 24.60 19.24
CA GLY A 293 40.19 25.95 19.53
C GLY A 293 38.96 25.94 20.45
N GLN A 294 39.20 25.91 21.75
CA GLN A 294 38.24 25.96 22.84
C GLN A 294 37.62 27.36 23.07
N SER A 295 36.35 27.32 23.52
CA SER A 295 35.73 28.12 24.59
C SER A 295 35.42 29.61 24.39
N GLY A 296 34.16 29.95 24.66
CA GLY A 296 33.68 31.30 24.97
C GLY A 296 32.19 31.27 25.32
N ASP A 297 31.91 31.22 26.62
CA ASP A 297 30.59 31.38 27.25
C ASP A 297 29.97 32.74 26.91
N ASP A 298 28.64 32.83 26.82
CA ASP A 298 27.90 33.95 27.41
C ASP A 298 26.42 33.65 27.65
N GLN A 299 25.92 34.33 28.68
CA GLN A 299 24.82 33.95 29.56
C GLN A 299 23.44 34.44 29.08
N ASN A 300 22.41 33.73 29.53
CA ASN A 300 21.07 34.15 29.97
C ASN A 300 20.40 35.39 29.34
N ASN A 301 19.19 35.18 28.83
CA ASN A 301 18.05 36.02 29.22
C ASN A 301 16.73 35.23 29.10
N ASP A 302 15.98 35.22 30.20
CA ASP A 302 14.55 34.96 30.25
C ASP A 302 13.80 35.99 29.39
N ASP A 303 12.69 35.58 28.77
CA ASP A 303 11.42 36.31 28.86
C ASP A 303 10.28 35.47 28.27
N SER A 304 9.32 35.17 29.15
CA SER A 304 7.97 34.73 28.79
C SER A 304 7.26 35.85 28.03
N ASN A 305 6.56 35.53 26.95
CA ASN A 305 5.27 36.15 26.65
C ASN A 305 4.43 35.30 25.70
N ASP A 306 3.21 35.11 26.17
CA ASP A 306 1.96 34.77 25.51
C ASP A 306 1.72 35.70 24.31
N ASP A 307 1.31 35.16 23.16
CA ASP A 307 0.38 35.85 22.28
C ASP A 307 -0.24 34.89 21.25
N SER A 308 -1.56 35.02 21.16
CA SER A 308 -2.48 34.36 20.27
C SER A 308 -2.37 34.94 18.85
N ASN A 309 -2.63 34.12 17.82
CA ASN A 309 -3.21 34.42 16.49
C ASN A 309 -3.18 33.09 15.72
N ASP A 310 -4.29 32.40 15.48
CA ASP A 310 -5.31 32.67 14.46
C ASP A 310 -4.70 33.13 13.13
N ASP A 311 -4.49 32.17 12.22
CA ASP A 311 -4.72 32.39 10.80
C ASP A 311 -4.92 31.06 10.05
N SER A 312 -5.93 31.13 9.21
CA SER A 312 -6.58 30.18 8.31
C SER A 312 -5.75 29.60 7.16
N ASN A 313 -6.37 28.58 6.51
CA ASN A 313 -6.13 27.97 5.20
C ASN A 313 -5.18 26.76 5.22
N ASP A 314 -5.35 25.71 4.43
CA ASP A 314 -6.37 25.13 3.53
C ASP A 314 -5.71 23.81 3.08
N ASP A 315 -6.42 22.93 2.38
CA ASP A 315 -5.92 21.70 1.75
C ASP A 315 -5.79 20.44 2.62
N SER A 316 -6.88 19.68 2.68
CA SER A 316 -6.83 18.26 2.33
C SER A 316 -8.21 17.76 1.94
N ASN A 317 -8.41 17.53 0.64
CA ASN A 317 -9.50 16.74 0.10
C ASN A 317 -9.34 15.30 0.62
N ASP A 318 -10.08 15.00 1.66
CA ASP A 318 -10.20 13.67 2.21
C ASP A 318 -11.27 12.91 1.41
N ASP A 319 -10.84 11.94 0.62
CA ASP A 319 -11.72 11.06 -0.15
C ASP A 319 -12.36 10.03 0.78
N SER A 320 -13.25 10.51 1.65
CA SER A 320 -14.19 9.69 2.39
C SER A 320 -15.27 9.22 1.43
N ASN A 321 -15.35 7.91 1.21
CA ASN A 321 -16.55 7.26 0.69
C ASN A 321 -16.91 6.10 1.62
N ASP A 322 -18.02 6.33 2.28
CA ASP A 322 -18.84 5.52 3.18
C ASP A 322 -19.26 4.18 2.52
N ASP A 323 -18.58 3.09 2.86
CA ASP A 323 -19.02 1.71 2.54
C ASP A 323 -20.14 1.31 3.50
N SER A 324 -21.37 1.74 3.17
CA SER A 324 -22.58 1.36 3.89
C SER A 324 -23.11 0.00 3.42
N ASN A 325 -22.92 -1.00 4.29
CA ASN A 325 -23.41 -2.37 4.13
C ASN A 325 -24.93 -2.43 4.38
N ASP A 326 -25.74 -2.74 3.36
CA ASP A 326 -27.18 -3.02 3.51
C ASP A 326 -27.46 -4.52 3.41
N GLU A 327 -27.96 -5.09 4.50
CA GLU A 327 -28.33 -6.48 4.66
C GLU A 327 -29.61 -6.81 3.87
N ASN A 328 -29.51 -7.59 2.79
CA ASN A 328 -30.70 -8.24 2.22
C ASN A 328 -31.12 -9.45 3.07
N LYS A 329 -32.15 -9.23 3.91
CA LYS A 329 -33.03 -10.26 4.47
C LYS A 329 -34.20 -10.50 3.50
N ASP A 330 -34.16 -11.60 2.75
CA ASP A 330 -35.34 -12.08 2.03
C ASP A 330 -36.25 -12.89 2.98
N GLU A 331 -37.30 -12.22 3.47
CA GLU A 331 -38.49 -12.85 4.05
C GLU A 331 -39.44 -13.30 2.94
N ASP A 332 -39.49 -14.61 2.66
CA ASP A 332 -40.53 -15.19 1.80
C ASP A 332 -41.83 -15.41 2.62
N LYS A 333 -42.68 -14.39 2.67
CA LYS A 333 -44.10 -14.51 3.06
C LYS A 333 -44.98 -14.47 1.80
N LYS A 334 -45.56 -15.62 1.45
CA LYS A 334 -46.76 -15.68 0.61
C LYS A 334 -47.96 -16.10 1.45
N GLU A 335 -48.91 -15.18 1.53
CA GLU A 335 -50.22 -15.33 2.15
C GLU A 335 -51.23 -16.12 1.28
N ASN A 336 -52.09 -16.83 2.02
CA ASN A 336 -53.52 -17.07 1.83
C ASN A 336 -54.01 -18.01 0.71
N LYS A 337 -54.67 -19.10 1.16
CA LYS A 337 -56.13 -19.22 1.05
C LYS A 337 -56.71 -20.30 1.96
N ASP A 338 -57.83 -19.94 2.58
CA ASP A 338 -58.75 -20.77 3.36
C ASP A 338 -59.19 -22.04 2.61
N GLN A 339 -59.39 -23.13 3.36
CA GLN A 339 -60.62 -23.91 3.28
C GLN A 339 -60.77 -24.89 4.46
N ASP A 340 -61.95 -24.81 5.08
CA ASP A 340 -62.53 -25.69 6.08
C ASP A 340 -62.63 -27.17 5.67
N SER A 341 -62.86 -27.99 6.70
CA SER A 341 -63.67 -29.21 6.77
C SER A 341 -62.97 -30.57 6.88
N ASP A 342 -63.23 -31.17 8.05
CA ASP A 342 -63.74 -32.51 8.27
C ASP A 342 -62.84 -33.76 8.12
N ASN A 343 -62.82 -34.47 9.25
CA ASN A 343 -63.02 -35.91 9.41
C ASN A 343 -61.86 -36.91 9.18
N ASN A 344 -61.39 -37.42 10.32
CA ASN A 344 -61.70 -38.76 10.81
C ASN A 344 -60.65 -39.88 10.61
N ASP A 345 -60.50 -40.62 11.72
CA ASP A 345 -60.06 -42.01 11.91
C ASP A 345 -58.64 -42.47 11.53
N GLY A 346 -58.05 -43.19 12.48
CA GLY A 346 -57.70 -44.58 12.18
C GLY A 346 -56.25 -44.95 12.40
N GLU A 347 -56.03 -45.66 13.50
CA GLU A 347 -54.91 -46.55 13.79
C GLU A 347 -54.31 -47.24 12.56
N GLN A 348 -52.98 -47.41 12.53
CA GLN A 348 -52.40 -48.73 12.33
C GLN A 348 -50.94 -48.82 12.78
N GLU A 349 -50.72 -49.75 13.69
CA GLU A 349 -49.45 -50.32 14.11
C GLU A 349 -48.64 -50.87 12.94
N PHE A 350 -47.31 -50.73 13.00
CA PHE A 350 -46.42 -51.74 12.44
C PHE A 350 -45.25 -51.99 13.41
N GLY A 351 -45.30 -53.17 14.02
CA GLY A 351 -44.32 -54.22 13.71
C GLY A 351 -42.91 -54.01 14.25
N ASN A 352 -42.67 -54.63 15.39
CA ASN A 352 -41.38 -54.91 15.99
C ASN A 352 -40.60 -56.00 15.21
N GLU A 353 -39.29 -56.05 15.46
CA GLU A 353 -38.35 -57.19 15.37
C GLU A 353 -37.25 -57.20 14.28
N ASN A 354 -36.02 -57.28 14.83
CA ASN A 354 -34.69 -57.66 14.32
C ASN A 354 -33.86 -56.65 13.53
#